data_AF-A0A9N8JX79-F1
#
_entry.id   AF-A0A9N8JX79-F1
#
_cell.length_a   1.000
_cell.length_b   1.000
_cell.length_c   1.000
_cell.angle_alpha   90.00
_cell.angle_beta   90.00
_cell.angle_gamma   90.00
#
_symmetry.space_group_name_H-M   'P 1'
#
loop_
_entity.id
_entity.type
_entity.pdbx_description
1 polymer ?
#
loop_
_entity_poly.entity_id
_entity_poly.type
_entity_poly.pdbx_seq_one_letter_code
_entity_poly.pdbx_strand_id
1 'polypeptide(L)'
;MADIKPSPTYTNTEVNSSSVRFMRSSSSSLQTLNLLPTDQLIVLFTPAIPSADGHEDPFECLGRSLSKWHARIRHVPFVAKVGLTDLHAAWIRKAGAIVVVNCDPTLLIDTKTNSNMPCQTKFASQVVEVLHNTRGGSQVPLSSVYISTSVASPSDTSSFDNVVVCSSYSAATMEKAASMLMCQ
;
A
#
# COMPACT_ATOMS: atom_id res chain seq x y z
N MET A 1 -38.87 47.84 -5.33
CA MET A 1 -37.44 47.96 -5.64
C MET A 1 -36.74 46.83 -4.90
N ALA A 2 -36.09 45.95 -5.65
CA ALA A 2 -35.56 44.68 -5.16
C ALA A 2 -34.21 44.88 -4.47
N ASP A 3 -34.04 44.30 -3.29
CA ASP A 3 -32.76 44.18 -2.59
C ASP A 3 -32.22 42.77 -2.83
N ILE A 4 -31.24 42.66 -3.74
CA ILE A 4 -30.56 41.41 -4.09
C ILE A 4 -29.36 41.28 -3.16
N LYS A 5 -29.44 40.36 -2.21
CA LYS A 5 -28.32 39.96 -1.34
C LYS A 5 -27.40 39.03 -2.14
N PRO A 6 -26.08 39.30 -2.26
CA PRO A 6 -25.17 38.44 -2.99
C PRO A 6 -24.93 37.12 -2.23
N SER A 7 -25.26 36.01 -2.90
CA SER A 7 -24.93 34.65 -2.49
C SER A 7 -23.42 34.46 -2.37
N PRO A 8 -22.91 33.75 -1.35
CA PRO A 8 -21.49 33.43 -1.26
C PRO A 8 -21.13 32.46 -2.38
N THR A 9 -20.19 32.90 -3.22
CA THR A 9 -19.54 32.12 -4.25
C THR A 9 -18.88 30.90 -3.61
N TYR A 10 -19.39 29.71 -3.92
CA TYR A 10 -18.67 28.46 -3.67
C TYR A 10 -17.50 28.43 -4.64
N THR A 11 -16.34 28.93 -4.19
CA THR A 11 -15.06 28.60 -4.81
C THR A 11 -14.87 27.11 -4.66
N ASN A 12 -15.19 26.38 -5.72
CA ASN A 12 -14.69 25.03 -5.96
C ASN A 12 -13.17 25.17 -6.12
N THR A 13 -12.46 25.22 -4.99
CA THR A 13 -11.01 25.07 -4.96
C THR A 13 -10.71 23.64 -5.38
N GLU A 14 -10.34 23.52 -6.64
CA GLU A 14 -9.49 22.49 -7.24
C GLU A 14 -9.38 21.19 -6.45
N VAL A 15 -10.07 20.17 -6.96
CA VAL A 15 -9.77 18.76 -6.68
C VAL A 15 -8.28 18.57 -6.94
N ASN A 16 -7.50 18.57 -5.85
CA ASN A 16 -6.07 18.29 -5.86
C ASN A 16 -5.88 16.99 -6.64
N SER A 17 -5.26 17.07 -7.83
CA SER A 17 -4.94 15.90 -8.65
C SER A 17 -4.31 14.84 -7.76
N SER A 18 -4.93 13.67 -7.70
CA SER A 18 -4.54 12.58 -6.80
C SER A 18 -3.04 12.34 -6.89
N SER A 19 -2.31 12.55 -5.79
CA SER A 19 -0.86 12.35 -5.65
C SER A 19 -0.47 10.86 -5.65
N VAL A 20 -1.20 10.03 -6.40
CA VAL A 20 -0.98 8.59 -6.57
C VAL A 20 -0.40 8.38 -7.95
N ARG A 21 0.79 7.79 -8.03
CA ARG A 21 1.44 7.47 -9.30
C ARG A 21 2.24 6.17 -9.21
N PHE A 22 2.48 5.55 -10.36
CA PHE A 22 3.54 4.56 -10.46
C PHE A 22 4.89 5.26 -10.44
N MET A 23 5.78 4.80 -9.58
CA MET A 23 7.22 5.01 -9.77
C MET A 23 7.81 3.92 -10.66
N ARG A 24 7.25 2.71 -10.57
CA ARG A 24 7.64 1.55 -11.35
C ARG A 24 6.40 0.70 -11.61
N SER A 25 6.31 0.13 -12.80
CA SER A 25 5.29 -0.86 -13.13
C SER A 25 5.86 -1.87 -14.12
N SER A 26 5.40 -3.10 -13.99
CA SER A 26 5.69 -4.20 -14.90
C SER A 26 4.37 -4.69 -15.49
N SER A 27 4.19 -4.54 -16.80
CA SER A 27 2.96 -4.94 -17.48
C SER A 27 2.66 -6.42 -17.31
N SER A 28 3.68 -7.29 -17.32
CA SER A 28 3.49 -8.72 -17.09
C SER A 28 3.07 -9.01 -15.65
N SER A 29 3.68 -8.35 -14.66
CA SER A 29 3.32 -8.52 -13.24
C SER A 29 1.89 -8.03 -12.95
N LEU A 30 1.51 -6.87 -13.48
CA LEU A 30 0.14 -6.36 -13.37
C LEU A 30 -0.87 -7.30 -14.05
N GLN A 31 -0.54 -7.82 -15.24
CA GLN A 31 -1.39 -8.79 -15.92
C GLN A 31 -1.55 -10.08 -15.10
N THR A 32 -0.46 -10.60 -14.52
CA THR A 32 -0.52 -11.78 -13.63
C THR A 32 -1.35 -11.50 -12.38
N LEU A 33 -1.23 -10.30 -11.79
CA LEU A 33 -2.03 -9.90 -10.63
C LEU A 33 -3.52 -9.81 -10.97
N ASN A 34 -3.87 -9.29 -12.14
CA ASN A 34 -5.25 -9.15 -12.61
C ASN A 34 -5.91 -10.49 -12.98
N LEU A 35 -5.12 -11.44 -13.47
CA LEU A 35 -5.56 -12.78 -13.85
C LEU A 35 -5.36 -13.79 -12.72
N LEU A 36 -5.07 -13.32 -11.50
CA LEU A 36 -4.78 -14.20 -10.38
C LEU A 36 -6.01 -15.09 -10.08
N PRO A 37 -5.85 -16.42 -10.04
CA PRO A 37 -6.97 -17.33 -9.77
C PRO A 37 -7.64 -17.02 -8.43
N THR A 38 -8.97 -17.12 -8.37
CA THR A 38 -9.79 -16.72 -7.21
C THR A 38 -9.53 -17.54 -5.96
N ASP A 39 -8.88 -18.70 -6.06
CA ASP A 39 -8.46 -19.55 -4.94
C ASP A 39 -7.07 -19.17 -4.39
N GLN A 40 -6.27 -18.42 -5.14
CA GLN A 40 -4.99 -17.90 -4.69
C GLN A 40 -5.13 -16.66 -3.81
N LEU A 41 -4.14 -16.43 -2.96
CA LEU A 41 -4.17 -15.38 -1.94
C LEU A 41 -3.34 -14.17 -2.35
N ILE A 42 -3.92 -12.97 -2.25
CA ILE A 42 -3.14 -11.73 -2.21
C ILE A 42 -2.82 -11.44 -0.75
N VAL A 43 -1.54 -11.47 -0.39
CA VAL A 43 -1.07 -11.12 0.95
C VAL A 43 -0.74 -9.64 0.98
N LEU A 44 -1.47 -8.88 1.78
CA LEU A 44 -1.26 -7.46 2.01
C LEU A 44 -0.57 -7.28 3.37
N PHE A 45 0.73 -6.99 3.34
CA PHE A 45 1.53 -6.68 4.52
C PHE A 45 1.43 -5.20 4.84
N THR A 46 1.02 -4.88 6.07
CA THR A 46 0.85 -3.49 6.51
C THR A 46 1.55 -3.22 7.84
N PRO A 47 2.15 -2.04 8.02
CA PRO A 47 2.78 -1.70 9.28
C PRO A 47 1.70 -1.55 10.36
N ALA A 48 1.85 -2.28 11.46
CA ALA A 48 0.99 -2.19 12.63
C ALA A 48 1.25 -0.84 13.33
N ILE A 49 0.36 0.11 13.09
CA ILE A 49 0.48 1.49 13.54
C ILE A 49 -0.72 1.82 14.43
N PRO A 50 -0.52 2.44 15.62
CA PRO A 50 -1.62 2.98 16.41
C PRO A 50 -2.30 4.13 15.67
N SER A 51 -3.61 4.06 15.44
CA SER A 51 -4.42 5.20 15.01
C SER A 51 -4.79 6.06 16.22
N ALA A 52 -4.87 7.39 16.05
CA ALA A 52 -5.18 8.31 17.16
C ALA A 52 -6.57 8.08 17.78
N ASP A 53 -7.48 7.53 17.00
CA ASP A 53 -8.86 7.29 17.39
C ASP A 53 -9.02 5.90 18.02
N GLY A 54 -7.92 5.14 18.11
CA GLY A 54 -7.81 3.84 18.80
C GLY A 54 -8.60 2.69 18.17
N HIS A 55 -9.35 2.92 17.10
CA HIS A 55 -10.39 1.97 16.67
C HIS A 55 -10.21 1.34 15.30
N GLU A 56 -9.45 1.93 14.37
CA GLU A 56 -9.36 1.39 13.00
C GLU A 56 -7.92 1.31 12.48
N ASP A 57 -7.63 0.22 11.79
CA ASP A 57 -6.41 0.00 11.02
C ASP A 57 -6.39 1.00 9.85
N PRO A 58 -5.40 1.91 9.77
CA PRO A 58 -5.38 2.96 8.75
C PRO A 58 -5.33 2.40 7.32
N PHE A 59 -4.94 1.13 7.15
CA PHE A 59 -4.85 0.48 5.85
C PHE A 59 -6.02 -0.44 5.54
N GLU A 60 -7.03 -0.52 6.42
CA GLU A 60 -8.26 -1.28 6.14
C GLU A 60 -8.87 -0.85 4.80
N CYS A 61 -8.87 0.46 4.53
CA CYS A 61 -9.41 1.01 3.28
C CYS A 61 -8.67 0.49 2.03
N LEU A 62 -7.36 0.19 2.12
CA LEU A 62 -6.60 -0.42 1.03
C LEU A 62 -7.00 -1.88 0.81
N GLY A 63 -7.05 -2.67 1.88
CA GLY A 63 -7.50 -4.07 1.82
C GLY A 63 -8.93 -4.19 1.28
N ARG A 64 -9.83 -3.32 1.74
CA ARG A 64 -11.22 -3.23 1.26
C ARG A 64 -11.29 -2.84 -0.21
N SER A 65 -10.44 -1.91 -0.65
CA SER A 65 -10.36 -1.52 -2.05
C SER A 65 -9.89 -2.69 -2.91
N LEU A 66 -8.76 -3.33 -2.59
CA LEU A 66 -8.27 -4.51 -3.30
C LEU A 66 -9.32 -5.64 -3.38
N SER A 67 -10.13 -5.78 -2.34
CA SER A 67 -11.20 -6.80 -2.28
C SER A 67 -12.33 -6.58 -3.30
N LYS A 68 -12.43 -5.38 -3.90
CA LYS A 68 -13.36 -5.13 -5.03
C LYS A 68 -12.98 -5.93 -6.28
N TRP A 69 -11.69 -6.30 -6.42
CA TRP A 69 -11.16 -7.02 -7.58
C TRP A 69 -10.80 -8.47 -7.28
N HIS A 70 -10.38 -8.78 -6.05
CA HIS A 70 -10.01 -10.14 -5.66
C HIS A 70 -10.59 -10.54 -4.31
N ALA A 71 -11.38 -11.61 -4.26
CA ALA A 71 -12.08 -12.02 -3.04
C ALA A 71 -11.16 -12.52 -1.91
N ARG A 72 -9.93 -12.95 -2.23
CA ARG A 72 -8.99 -13.56 -1.29
C ARG A 72 -7.83 -12.62 -0.94
N ILE A 73 -8.16 -11.52 -0.27
CA ILE A 73 -7.15 -10.65 0.36
C ILE A 73 -6.92 -11.11 1.80
N ARG A 74 -5.65 -11.32 2.19
CA ARG A 74 -5.26 -11.51 3.58
C ARG A 74 -4.47 -10.29 4.05
N HIS A 75 -5.06 -9.54 4.97
CA HIS A 75 -4.33 -8.52 5.73
C HIS A 75 -3.41 -9.19 6.75
N VAL A 76 -2.12 -8.86 6.71
CA VAL A 76 -1.13 -9.37 7.65
C VAL A 76 -0.34 -8.18 8.22
N PRO A 77 -0.74 -7.66 9.39
CA PRO A 77 -0.02 -6.56 10.01
C PRO A 77 1.35 -7.03 10.51
N PHE A 78 2.37 -6.16 10.41
CA PHE A 78 3.71 -6.40 10.94
C PHE A 78 4.15 -5.26 11.86
N VAL A 79 4.77 -5.58 12.98
CA VAL A 79 5.40 -4.58 13.84
C VAL A 79 6.80 -4.30 13.29
N ALA A 80 7.03 -3.09 12.76
CA ALA A 80 8.28 -2.75 12.08
C ALA A 80 9.53 -3.08 12.91
N LYS A 81 9.51 -2.82 14.22
CA LYS A 81 10.63 -3.12 15.14
C LYS A 81 10.87 -4.61 15.35
N VAL A 82 9.85 -5.45 15.22
CA VAL A 82 9.96 -6.91 15.34
C VAL A 82 10.49 -7.51 14.04
N GLY A 83 10.04 -6.99 12.90
CA GLY A 83 10.46 -7.46 11.58
C GLY A 83 9.74 -8.74 11.13
N LEU A 84 10.33 -9.43 10.15
CA LEU A 84 9.76 -10.65 9.58
C LEU A 84 9.77 -11.80 10.60
N THR A 85 8.70 -12.59 10.64
CA THR A 85 8.52 -13.72 11.56
C THR A 85 8.18 -14.98 10.78
N ASP A 86 8.21 -16.15 11.43
CA ASP A 86 7.83 -17.41 10.79
C ASP A 86 6.39 -17.42 10.26
N LEU A 87 5.49 -16.69 10.93
CA LEU A 87 4.12 -16.51 10.46
C LEU A 87 4.08 -15.70 9.15
N HIS A 88 4.85 -14.62 9.06
CA HIS A 88 5.00 -13.86 7.81
C HIS A 88 5.58 -14.74 6.70
N ALA A 89 6.64 -15.52 6.99
CA ALA A 89 7.23 -16.45 6.03
C ALA A 89 6.23 -17.52 5.55
N ALA A 90 5.36 -18.01 6.44
CA ALA A 90 4.30 -18.94 6.08
C ALA A 90 3.26 -18.33 5.14
N TRP A 91 2.94 -17.04 5.30
CA TRP A 91 2.06 -16.33 4.37
C TRP A 91 2.73 -16.08 3.02
N ILE A 92 4.00 -15.68 2.99
CA ILE A 92 4.76 -15.49 1.74
C ILE A 92 4.75 -16.78 0.90
N ARG A 93 5.00 -17.94 1.53
CA ARG A 93 4.96 -19.25 0.86
C ARG A 93 3.60 -19.62 0.28
N LYS A 94 2.51 -19.06 0.81
CA LYS A 94 1.12 -19.30 0.36
C LYS A 94 0.60 -18.24 -0.61
N ALA A 95 1.30 -17.12 -0.76
CA ALA A 95 0.85 -15.98 -1.55
C ALA A 95 0.89 -16.27 -3.04
N GLY A 96 -0.20 -15.99 -3.74
CA GLY A 96 -0.25 -15.89 -5.20
C GLY A 96 0.19 -14.51 -5.71
N ALA A 97 0.03 -13.48 -4.88
CA ALA A 97 0.64 -12.17 -5.05
C ALA A 97 0.89 -11.51 -3.68
N ILE A 98 1.83 -10.56 -3.64
CA ILE A 98 2.22 -9.86 -2.42
C ILE A 98 2.18 -8.35 -2.65
N VAL A 99 1.57 -7.64 -1.72
CA VAL A 99 1.60 -6.17 -1.61
C VAL A 99 2.20 -5.80 -0.27
N VAL A 100 3.26 -5.00 -0.27
CA VAL A 100 3.91 -4.50 0.95
C VAL A 100 3.67 -3.01 1.08
N VAL A 101 3.13 -2.56 2.21
CA VAL A 101 2.92 -1.14 2.51
C VAL A 101 4.10 -0.60 3.32
N ASN A 102 4.61 0.54 2.89
CA ASN A 102 5.54 1.37 3.65
C ASN A 102 4.85 2.72 3.89
N CYS A 103 4.72 3.14 5.14
CA CYS A 103 4.05 4.38 5.50
C CYS A 103 4.95 5.27 6.36
N ASP A 104 5.20 6.48 5.88
CA ASP A 104 5.98 7.51 6.53
C ASP A 104 5.43 7.81 7.93
N PRO A 105 6.22 7.62 8.99
CA PRO A 105 5.74 7.82 10.35
C PRO A 105 5.34 9.26 10.65
N THR A 106 5.78 10.25 9.86
CA THR A 106 5.36 11.65 10.03
C THR A 106 3.90 11.89 9.69
N LEU A 107 3.29 11.00 8.91
CA LEU A 107 1.85 11.01 8.63
C LEU A 107 1.03 10.45 9.81
N LEU A 108 1.68 9.95 10.86
CA LEU A 108 1.07 9.31 12.01
C LEU A 108 1.15 10.23 13.23
N ILE A 109 0.18 10.11 14.13
CA ILE A 109 -0.15 11.15 15.13
C ILE A 109 0.83 11.18 16.33
N ASP A 110 1.97 10.51 16.29
CA ASP A 110 2.96 10.56 17.38
C ASP A 110 4.41 10.76 16.89
N THR A 111 4.70 11.98 16.44
CA THR A 111 5.99 12.40 15.85
C THR A 111 7.12 12.62 16.86
N LYS A 112 7.02 12.11 18.10
CA LYS A 112 8.13 12.23 19.06
C LYS A 112 9.05 11.02 19.16
N THR A 113 8.70 9.86 18.61
CA THR A 113 9.56 8.68 18.80
C THR A 113 9.72 7.81 17.55
N ASN A 114 10.94 7.85 17.01
CA ASN A 114 11.56 6.85 16.13
C ASN A 114 11.02 6.77 14.69
N SER A 115 11.85 7.21 13.75
CA SER A 115 11.76 6.82 12.34
C SER A 115 11.67 5.29 12.23
N ASN A 116 10.47 4.75 12.05
CA ASN A 116 10.25 3.33 11.86
C ASN A 116 10.44 2.94 10.38
N MET A 117 10.66 3.92 9.50
CA MET A 117 10.78 3.70 8.07
C MET A 117 11.93 2.77 7.68
N PRO A 118 13.15 2.92 8.24
CA PRO A 118 14.22 1.94 7.99
C PRO A 118 13.84 0.51 8.37
N CYS A 119 13.05 0.33 9.44
CA CYS A 119 12.58 -0.98 9.87
C CYS A 119 11.50 -1.54 8.93
N GLN A 120 10.60 -0.69 8.42
CA GLN A 120 9.62 -1.08 7.40
C GLN A 120 10.30 -1.46 6.09
N THR A 121 11.30 -0.69 5.63
CA THR A 121 12.10 -1.03 4.43
C THR A 121 12.86 -2.34 4.63
N LYS A 122 13.47 -2.55 5.80
CA LYS A 122 14.11 -3.82 6.14
C LYS A 122 13.13 -4.99 6.06
N PHE A 123 11.92 -4.85 6.61
CA PHE A 123 10.88 -5.88 6.48
C PHE A 123 10.56 -6.16 5.01
N ALA A 124 10.40 -5.12 4.19
CA ALA A 124 10.13 -5.24 2.76
C ALA A 124 11.25 -6.00 2.02
N SER A 125 12.53 -5.71 2.32
CA SER A 125 13.67 -6.46 1.78
C SER A 125 13.69 -7.93 2.23
N GLN A 126 13.30 -8.22 3.48
CA GLN A 126 13.19 -9.61 3.96
C GLN A 126 12.06 -10.37 3.25
N VAL A 127 10.94 -9.71 2.91
CA VAL A 127 9.87 -10.31 2.11
C VAL A 127 10.38 -10.72 0.73
N VAL A 128 11.15 -9.83 0.07
CA VAL A 128 11.82 -10.11 -1.21
C VAL A 128 12.71 -11.35 -1.09
N GLU A 129 13.58 -11.39 -0.09
CA GLU A 129 14.51 -12.50 0.14
C GLU A 129 13.78 -13.85 0.34
N VAL A 130 12.77 -13.88 1.21
CA VAL A 130 11.98 -15.10 1.47
C VAL A 130 11.23 -15.53 0.21
N LEU A 131 10.69 -14.58 -0.57
CA LEU A 131 9.98 -14.90 -1.80
C LEU A 131 10.93 -15.54 -2.83
N HIS A 132 12.12 -14.95 -3.04
CA HIS A 132 13.12 -15.50 -3.97
C HIS A 132 13.58 -16.90 -3.56
N ASN A 133 13.80 -17.13 -2.26
CA ASN A 133 14.28 -18.41 -1.74
C ASN A 133 13.23 -19.53 -1.81
N THR A 134 11.94 -19.21 -1.92
CA THR A 134 10.86 -20.20 -1.81
C THR A 134 10.24 -20.62 -3.14
N ARG A 135 10.41 -19.85 -4.22
CA ARG A 135 9.54 -19.98 -5.41
C ARG A 135 10.11 -20.66 -6.65
N GLY A 136 11.35 -21.11 -6.68
CA GLY A 136 11.86 -22.08 -7.69
C GLY A 136 11.52 -21.84 -9.18
N GLY A 137 11.28 -20.59 -9.59
CA GLY A 137 10.91 -20.21 -10.97
C GLY A 137 9.50 -19.64 -11.18
N SER A 138 8.59 -19.70 -10.19
CA SER A 138 7.26 -19.05 -10.29
C SER A 138 7.36 -17.56 -9.95
N GLN A 139 7.07 -16.67 -10.91
CA GLN A 139 7.03 -15.23 -10.69
C GLN A 139 5.73 -14.83 -9.98
N VAL A 140 5.79 -14.71 -8.65
CA VAL A 140 4.72 -14.14 -7.83
C VAL A 140 4.80 -12.62 -7.95
N PRO A 141 3.73 -11.91 -8.38
CA PRO A 141 3.72 -10.47 -8.43
C PRO A 141 4.06 -9.86 -7.07
N LEU A 142 5.10 -9.04 -7.03
CA LEU A 142 5.54 -8.35 -5.81
C LEU A 142 5.42 -6.84 -6.00
N SER A 143 4.49 -6.24 -5.26
CA SER A 143 4.18 -4.81 -5.35
C SER A 143 4.44 -4.08 -4.03
N SER A 144 4.85 -2.83 -4.11
CA SER A 144 4.98 -1.92 -2.96
C SER A 144 4.03 -0.74 -3.09
N VAL A 145 3.40 -0.37 -1.98
CA VAL A 145 2.65 0.89 -1.83
C VAL A 145 3.37 1.75 -0.81
N TYR A 146 3.98 2.82 -1.28
CA TYR A 146 4.77 3.73 -0.47
C TYR A 146 4.00 5.02 -0.20
N ILE A 147 3.74 5.31 1.07
CA ILE A 147 2.91 6.43 1.51
C ILE A 147 3.81 7.42 2.24
N SER A 148 4.07 8.58 1.66
CA SER A 148 4.90 9.64 2.26
C SER A 148 4.53 11.00 1.72
N THR A 149 4.66 12.03 2.56
CA THR A 149 4.54 13.44 2.14
C THR A 149 5.76 13.91 1.35
N SER A 150 6.87 13.17 1.42
CA SER A 150 8.10 13.50 0.73
C SER A 150 7.97 13.22 -0.77
N VAL A 151 8.43 14.17 -1.57
CA VAL A 151 8.61 13.99 -3.02
C VAL A 151 9.83 13.14 -3.37
N ALA A 152 10.68 12.84 -2.37
CA ALA A 152 11.84 11.98 -2.55
C ALA A 152 11.38 10.55 -2.93
N SER A 153 12.05 9.98 -3.91
CA SER A 153 11.76 8.61 -4.32
C SER A 153 12.22 7.65 -3.22
N PRO A 154 11.43 6.59 -2.91
CA PRO A 154 11.86 5.54 -2.01
C PRO A 154 13.16 4.91 -2.50
N SER A 155 14.14 4.80 -1.60
CA SER A 155 15.38 4.08 -1.85
C SER A 155 15.12 2.57 -1.95
N ASP A 156 15.89 1.90 -2.81
CA ASP A 156 15.91 0.44 -2.95
C ASP A 156 14.57 -0.23 -3.31
N THR A 157 14.00 0.19 -4.43
CA THR A 157 12.73 -0.36 -4.95
C THR A 157 12.88 -1.25 -6.18
N SER A 158 14.13 -1.53 -6.58
CA SER A 158 14.44 -2.29 -7.81
C SER A 158 13.92 -3.73 -7.78
N SER A 159 13.80 -4.31 -6.58
CA SER A 159 13.31 -5.67 -6.35
C SER A 159 11.79 -5.82 -6.43
N PHE A 160 11.04 -4.72 -6.56
CA PHE A 160 9.59 -4.75 -6.73
C PHE A 160 9.22 -4.67 -8.21
N ASP A 161 8.21 -5.43 -8.62
CA ASP A 161 7.66 -5.34 -9.96
C ASP A 161 6.91 -4.02 -10.16
N ASN A 162 6.10 -3.65 -9.16
CA ASN A 162 5.26 -2.47 -9.18
C ASN A 162 5.47 -1.66 -7.91
N VAL A 163 5.60 -0.35 -8.07
CA VAL A 163 5.71 0.57 -6.94
C VAL A 163 4.78 1.75 -7.15
N VAL A 164 3.77 1.83 -6.30
CA VAL A 164 2.84 2.95 -6.22
C VAL A 164 3.28 3.87 -5.10
N VAL A 165 3.39 5.16 -5.38
CA VAL A 165 3.69 6.20 -4.40
C VAL A 165 2.46 7.08 -4.20
N CYS A 166 2.15 7.38 -2.94
CA CYS A 166 0.98 8.10 -2.47
C CYS A 166 1.38 9.16 -1.42
N SER A 167 0.70 10.31 -1.39
CA SER A 167 0.95 11.34 -0.36
C SER A 167 0.19 11.14 0.96
N SER A 168 -0.80 10.25 1.00
CA SER A 168 -1.63 9.99 2.18
C SER A 168 -2.19 8.58 2.17
N TYR A 169 -2.79 8.15 3.29
CA TYR A 169 -3.54 6.90 3.42
C TYR A 169 -5.06 7.12 3.42
N SER A 170 -5.56 8.24 2.87
CA SER A 170 -7.00 8.48 2.78
C SER A 170 -7.70 7.40 1.94
N ALA A 171 -9.00 7.16 2.20
CA ALA A 171 -9.77 6.16 1.47
C ALA A 171 -9.73 6.37 -0.05
N ALA A 172 -9.84 7.62 -0.52
CA ALA A 172 -9.76 7.95 -1.95
C ALA A 172 -8.37 7.66 -2.53
N THR A 173 -7.30 7.94 -1.78
CA THR A 173 -5.92 7.65 -2.19
C THR A 173 -5.67 6.14 -2.26
N MET A 174 -6.14 5.37 -1.28
CA MET A 174 -5.99 3.91 -1.24
C MET A 174 -6.84 3.21 -2.29
N GLU A 175 -8.04 3.72 -2.58
CA GLU A 175 -8.86 3.24 -3.70
C GLU A 175 -8.16 3.45 -5.04
N LYS A 176 -7.57 4.63 -5.26
CA LYS A 176 -6.83 4.91 -6.48
C LYS A 176 -5.59 4.01 -6.59
N ALA A 177 -4.83 3.82 -5.51
CA ALA A 177 -3.67 2.92 -5.49
C ALA A 177 -4.06 1.47 -5.80
N ALA A 178 -5.14 0.97 -5.20
CA ALA A 178 -5.68 -0.35 -5.48
C ALA A 178 -6.12 -0.48 -6.95
N SER A 179 -6.83 0.50 -7.49
CA SER A 179 -7.24 0.49 -8.91
C SER A 179 -6.05 0.45 -9.86
N MET A 180 -4.94 1.09 -9.51
CA MET A 180 -3.73 1.09 -10.34
C MET A 180 -3.07 -0.29 -10.35
N LEU A 181 -3.01 -0.96 -9.20
CA LEU A 181 -2.45 -2.32 -9.10
C LEU A 181 -3.36 -3.37 -9.75
N MET A 182 -4.68 -3.23 -9.61
CA MET A 182 -5.68 -4.22 -10.03
C MET A 182 -6.36 -3.87 -11.36
N CYS A 183 -5.80 -2.92 -12.12
CA CYS A 183 -6.46 -2.31 -13.28
C CYS A 183 -6.85 -3.36 -14.33
N GLN A 184 -8.13 -3.69 -14.42
CA GLN A 184 -8.76 -4.35 -15.56
C GLN A 184 -9.19 -3.30 -16.60
#